data_AF-A0A428U6C7-F1
#
_entry.id   AF-A0A428U6C7-F1
#
_cell.length_a   1.000
_cell.length_b   1.000
_cell.length_c   1.000
_cell.angle_alpha   90.00
_cell.angle_beta   90.00
_cell.angle_gamma   90.00
#
_symmetry.space_group_name_H-M   'P 1'
#
loop_
_entity.id
_entity.type
_entity.pdbx_description
1 polymer ?
#
loop_
_entity_poly.entity_id
_entity_poly.type
_entity_poly.pdbx_seq_one_letter_code
_entity_poly.pdbx_strand_id
1 'polypeptide(L)'
;MAVGTVFTLSTKRPIGFSFPASRRDSWATKNVVTEPLDNCANPQGILPDNLERAPLDMSAYLLRTAATRRRALHFAFRASHKEQTAEQLSAELDTLRIDIEELIAALPKRFHFNSDNMFVHRDRLITFLLLHVMRHNLFIILGRAGLMIYQRDPAKMDLIPQVRQNRISHALPIAGLVSEGLKAGIKFDPQIGVHSYVALEILLFEPRRLAEVDPFTDPKAPELVEAIPHLLTAIREIASRSEFVRQLYVEAIHRLLHCDCMHLLTNNDLAAFRDEHQLVGQDAAEYDFRDFRWAKVERLRRGASSRAL
;
A
#
# COMPACT_ATOMS: atom_id res chain seq x y z
N MET A 1 -27.14 -29.82 -39.33
CA MET A 1 -26.56 -31.01 -38.67
C MET A 1 -25.88 -30.55 -37.40
N ALA A 2 -26.57 -30.73 -36.29
CA ALA A 2 -26.03 -30.55 -34.95
C ALA A 2 -25.45 -31.88 -34.49
N VAL A 3 -24.25 -31.86 -33.93
CA VAL A 3 -23.76 -32.95 -33.07
C VAL A 3 -23.47 -32.30 -31.73
N GLY A 4 -24.36 -32.55 -30.78
CA GLY A 4 -24.17 -32.22 -29.38
C GLY A 4 -23.32 -33.27 -28.69
N THR A 5 -22.68 -32.85 -27.60
CA THR A 5 -22.33 -33.74 -26.51
C THR A 5 -22.87 -33.10 -25.24
N VAL A 6 -23.80 -33.80 -24.60
CA VAL A 6 -24.46 -33.46 -23.34
C VAL A 6 -23.89 -34.37 -22.25
N PHE A 7 -24.05 -33.92 -21.00
CA PHE A 7 -24.11 -34.63 -19.71
C PHE A 7 -23.06 -34.10 -18.71
N THR A 8 -23.39 -33.64 -17.50
CA THR A 8 -24.66 -33.28 -16.84
C THR A 8 -24.28 -32.50 -15.58
N LEU A 9 -24.91 -31.35 -15.33
CA LEU A 9 -24.87 -30.69 -14.02
C LEU A 9 -26.05 -31.18 -13.19
N SER A 10 -25.76 -31.76 -12.02
CA SER A 10 -26.76 -32.09 -11.02
C SER A 10 -27.34 -30.82 -10.41
N THR A 11 -28.64 -30.69 -10.60
CA THR A 11 -29.66 -29.81 -10.00
C THR A 11 -29.26 -28.88 -8.85
N LYS A 12 -29.54 -27.57 -9.00
CA LYS A 12 -30.68 -26.87 -8.35
C LYS A 12 -30.78 -25.39 -8.81
N ARG A 13 -31.77 -25.14 -9.68
CA ARG A 13 -32.48 -23.89 -10.08
C ARG A 13 -31.72 -22.55 -10.16
N PRO A 14 -31.50 -21.99 -11.37
CA PRO A 14 -31.33 -20.54 -11.55
C PRO A 14 -32.69 -19.86 -11.83
N ILE A 15 -32.95 -18.78 -11.12
CA ILE A 15 -34.03 -17.82 -11.41
C ILE A 15 -33.65 -17.08 -12.70
N GLY A 16 -34.49 -17.17 -13.73
CA GLY A 16 -34.27 -16.51 -15.00
C GLY A 16 -34.70 -15.05 -14.96
N PHE A 17 -33.76 -14.12 -15.10
CA PHE A 17 -34.07 -12.77 -15.57
C PHE A 17 -34.07 -12.78 -17.11
N SER A 18 -35.24 -12.54 -17.71
CA SER A 18 -35.35 -12.27 -19.15
C SER A 18 -35.24 -10.76 -19.37
N PHE A 19 -34.22 -10.32 -20.10
CA PHE A 19 -34.18 -8.97 -20.64
C PHE A 19 -34.95 -8.93 -21.96
N PRO A 20 -35.85 -7.95 -22.19
CA PRO A 20 -36.58 -7.84 -23.45
C PRO A 20 -35.61 -7.53 -24.59
N ALA A 21 -35.50 -8.46 -25.53
CA ALA A 21 -34.71 -8.35 -26.74
C ALA A 21 -35.44 -7.47 -27.77
N SER A 22 -35.36 -6.14 -27.63
CA SER A 22 -35.70 -5.20 -28.73
C SER A 22 -35.05 -3.84 -28.54
N ARG A 23 -33.73 -3.77 -28.76
CA ARG A 23 -32.97 -2.57 -29.15
C ARG A 23 -31.57 -3.04 -29.59
N ARG A 24 -31.45 -3.55 -30.83
CA ARG A 24 -30.18 -4.03 -31.40
C ARG A 24 -29.32 -2.94 -32.05
N ASP A 25 -29.66 -1.66 -31.89
CA ASP A 25 -29.01 -0.57 -32.65
C ASP A 25 -28.20 0.44 -31.80
N SER A 26 -27.72 0.08 -30.61
CA SER A 26 -26.84 0.98 -29.82
C SER A 26 -25.47 0.40 -29.44
N TRP A 27 -25.15 -0.81 -29.88
CA TRP A 27 -23.88 -1.48 -29.60
C TRP A 27 -23.06 -1.68 -30.85
N ALA A 28 -23.07 -0.69 -31.75
CA ALA A 28 -21.94 -0.52 -32.65
C ALA A 28 -20.71 -0.42 -31.73
N THR A 29 -19.88 -1.47 -31.78
CA THR A 29 -18.60 -1.58 -31.11
C THR A 29 -17.74 -0.41 -31.56
N LYS A 30 -17.89 0.74 -30.87
CA LYS A 30 -16.85 1.76 -30.89
C LYS A 30 -15.60 1.04 -30.41
N ASN A 31 -14.56 1.03 -31.24
CA ASN A 31 -13.23 0.63 -30.79
C ASN A 31 -12.85 1.58 -29.66
N VAL A 32 -13.12 1.18 -28.41
CA VAL A 32 -12.71 1.94 -27.23
C VAL A 32 -11.21 1.75 -27.12
N VAL A 33 -10.46 2.73 -27.60
CA VAL A 33 -9.02 2.81 -27.40
C VAL A 33 -8.80 3.17 -25.93
N THR A 34 -8.42 2.19 -25.12
CA THR A 34 -8.10 2.39 -23.71
C THR A 34 -6.64 2.83 -23.58
N GLU A 35 -6.39 3.90 -22.83
CA GLU A 35 -5.01 4.30 -22.52
C GLU A 35 -4.28 3.23 -21.71
N PRO A 36 -2.97 3.02 -21.94
CA PRO A 36 -2.20 2.08 -21.16
C PRO A 36 -2.13 2.49 -19.68
N LEU A 37 -2.12 1.48 -18.81
CA LEU A 37 -1.95 1.66 -17.36
C LEU A 37 -0.50 1.98 -16.99
N ASP A 38 0.46 1.52 -17.79
CA ASP A 38 1.87 1.83 -17.66
C ASP A 38 2.30 2.78 -18.79
N ASN A 39 2.87 3.93 -18.46
CA ASN A 39 3.49 4.80 -19.47
C ASN A 39 4.71 4.12 -20.14
N CYS A 40 5.31 3.11 -19.49
CA CYS A 40 6.55 2.46 -19.91
C CYS A 40 6.36 1.20 -20.78
N ALA A 41 5.13 0.75 -21.03
CA ALA A 41 4.89 -0.44 -21.85
C ALA A 41 4.75 -0.05 -23.34
N ASN A 42 5.88 -0.14 -24.06
CA ASN A 42 6.06 0.01 -25.52
C ASN A 42 5.93 1.43 -26.13
N PRO A 43 7.04 2.04 -26.59
CA PRO A 43 7.01 3.20 -27.49
C PRO A 43 6.55 2.86 -28.92
N GLN A 44 6.32 1.58 -29.25
CA GLN A 44 6.03 1.12 -30.61
C GLN A 44 4.54 0.92 -30.93
N GLY A 45 3.65 1.15 -29.96
CA GLY A 45 2.23 1.31 -30.26
C GLY A 45 1.98 2.73 -30.74
N ILE A 46 2.08 2.97 -32.05
CA ILE A 46 1.66 4.24 -32.68
C ILE A 46 0.15 4.38 -32.44
N LEU A 47 -0.22 4.98 -31.32
CA LEU A 47 -1.52 5.59 -31.15
C LEU A 47 -1.54 6.79 -32.11
N PRO A 48 -2.58 6.94 -32.95
CA PRO A 48 -2.64 8.04 -33.91
C PRO A 48 -2.44 9.37 -33.19
N ASP A 49 -1.49 10.19 -33.65
CA ASP A 49 -1.13 11.52 -33.09
C ASP A 49 -2.31 12.51 -32.99
N ASN A 50 -3.48 12.17 -33.55
CA ASN A 50 -4.66 13.03 -33.68
C ASN A 50 -5.84 12.65 -32.76
N LEU A 51 -5.66 11.75 -31.79
CA LEU A 51 -6.68 11.54 -30.76
C LEU A 51 -6.46 12.57 -29.64
N GLU A 52 -7.30 13.62 -29.60
CA GLU A 52 -7.44 14.46 -28.41
C GLU A 52 -7.68 13.56 -27.20
N ARG A 53 -6.63 13.33 -26.40
CA ARG A 53 -6.73 12.49 -25.20
C ARG A 53 -7.66 13.21 -24.24
N ALA A 54 -8.78 12.58 -23.94
CA ALA A 54 -9.69 13.08 -22.92
C ALA A 54 -8.91 13.27 -21.61
N PRO A 55 -9.06 14.42 -20.92
CA PRO A 55 -8.28 14.69 -19.73
C PRO A 55 -8.60 13.63 -18.67
N LEU A 56 -7.58 12.87 -18.26
CA LEU A 56 -7.72 11.82 -17.25
C LEU A 56 -8.24 12.38 -15.92
N ASP A 57 -9.18 11.64 -15.32
CA ASP A 57 -9.70 11.93 -13.99
C ASP A 57 -8.83 11.28 -12.89
N MET A 58 -9.02 11.71 -11.64
CA MET A 58 -8.28 11.27 -10.46
C MET A 58 -8.23 9.74 -10.32
N SER A 59 -9.34 9.05 -10.61
CA SER A 59 -9.41 7.59 -10.54
C SER A 59 -8.44 6.90 -11.50
N ALA A 60 -8.17 7.48 -12.67
CA ALA A 60 -7.19 6.94 -13.61
C ALA A 60 -5.77 7.02 -13.02
N TYR A 61 -5.40 8.14 -12.39
CA TYR A 61 -4.11 8.27 -11.70
C TYR A 61 -3.99 7.33 -10.49
N LEU A 62 -5.09 7.09 -9.78
CA LEU A 62 -5.14 6.10 -8.70
C LEU A 62 -4.91 4.69 -9.23
N LEU A 63 -5.54 4.32 -10.35
CA LEU A 63 -5.36 3.01 -10.98
C LEU A 63 -3.91 2.81 -11.47
N ARG A 64 -3.32 3.82 -12.10
CA ARG A 64 -1.89 3.79 -12.50
C ARG A 64 -0.99 3.60 -11.27
N THR A 65 -1.24 4.36 -10.20
CA THR A 65 -0.51 4.22 -8.92
C THR A 65 -0.67 2.82 -8.33
N ALA A 66 -1.87 2.24 -8.38
CA ALA A 66 -2.12 0.88 -7.90
C ALA A 66 -1.39 -0.19 -8.74
N ALA A 67 -1.36 -0.03 -10.07
CA ALA A 67 -0.64 -0.92 -10.97
C ALA A 67 0.88 -0.89 -10.70
N THR A 68 1.46 0.31 -10.63
CA THR A 68 2.89 0.50 -10.28
C THR A 68 3.18 -0.05 -8.88
N ARG A 69 2.28 0.13 -7.92
CA ARG A 69 2.42 -0.43 -6.58
C ARG A 69 2.49 -1.95 -6.60
N ARG A 70 1.67 -2.62 -7.40
CA ARG A 70 1.71 -4.07 -7.57
C ARG A 70 3.07 -4.52 -8.12
N ARG A 71 3.60 -3.81 -9.13
CA ARG A 71 4.94 -4.06 -9.68
C ARG A 71 6.02 -3.89 -8.61
N ALA A 72 5.98 -2.81 -7.83
CA ALA A 72 6.93 -2.55 -6.75
C ALA A 72 6.87 -3.60 -5.63
N LEU A 73 5.67 -4.05 -5.24
CA LEU A 73 5.51 -5.13 -4.27
C LEU A 73 6.07 -6.45 -4.78
N HIS A 74 5.84 -6.77 -6.07
CA HIS A 74 6.41 -7.96 -6.68
C HIS A 74 7.93 -7.89 -6.71
N PHE A 75 8.51 -6.75 -7.11
CA PHE A 75 9.94 -6.53 -7.05
C PHE A 75 10.51 -6.69 -5.63
N ALA A 76 9.91 -6.03 -4.63
CA ALA A 76 10.32 -6.14 -3.23
C ALA A 76 10.24 -7.59 -2.72
N PHE A 77 9.24 -8.35 -3.19
CA PHE A 77 9.13 -9.77 -2.89
C PHE A 77 10.32 -10.57 -3.43
N ARG A 78 10.71 -10.33 -4.69
CA ARG A 78 11.84 -11.03 -5.32
C ARG A 78 13.16 -10.64 -4.64
N ALA A 79 13.32 -9.35 -4.32
CA ALA A 79 14.45 -8.84 -3.58
C ALA A 79 14.60 -9.53 -2.22
N SER A 80 13.52 -9.71 -1.47
CA SER A 80 13.59 -10.40 -0.16
C SER A 80 14.03 -11.85 -0.25
N HIS A 81 13.63 -12.56 -1.32
CA HIS A 81 13.92 -13.99 -1.52
C HIS A 81 15.28 -14.26 -2.18
N LYS A 82 16.07 -13.22 -2.50
CA LYS A 82 17.38 -13.37 -3.13
C LYS A 82 17.30 -14.11 -4.48
N GLU A 83 16.22 -13.89 -5.24
CA GLU A 83 16.01 -14.58 -6.52
C GLU A 83 17.06 -14.21 -7.59
N GLN A 84 17.77 -13.09 -7.40
CA GLN A 84 18.78 -12.55 -8.31
C GLN A 84 19.98 -11.98 -7.53
N THR A 85 21.05 -11.69 -8.27
CA THR A 85 22.25 -11.03 -7.74
C THR A 85 21.96 -9.61 -7.26
N ALA A 86 22.77 -9.09 -6.33
CA ALA A 86 22.58 -7.75 -5.78
C ALA A 86 22.74 -6.66 -6.85
N GLU A 87 23.61 -6.88 -7.83
CA GLU A 87 23.88 -6.00 -8.97
C GLU A 87 22.65 -5.91 -9.88
N GLN A 88 22.08 -7.06 -10.26
CA GLN A 88 20.87 -7.12 -11.10
C GLN A 88 19.67 -6.46 -10.40
N LEU A 89 19.45 -6.78 -9.12
CA LEU A 89 18.37 -6.18 -8.34
C LEU A 89 18.56 -4.68 -8.17
N SER A 90 19.80 -4.20 -8.05
CA SER A 90 20.08 -2.76 -7.97
C SER A 90 19.73 -2.03 -9.27
N ALA A 91 20.10 -2.59 -10.43
CA ALA A 91 19.76 -1.99 -11.73
C ALA A 91 18.24 -1.97 -11.97
N GLU A 92 17.53 -3.04 -11.59
CA GLU A 92 16.05 -3.09 -11.67
C GLU A 92 15.41 -2.09 -10.68
N LEU A 93 15.97 -1.94 -9.47
CA LEU A 93 15.53 -0.94 -8.49
C LEU A 93 15.65 0.49 -9.04
N ASP A 94 16.78 0.82 -9.68
CA ASP A 94 16.99 2.14 -10.28
C ASP A 94 16.00 2.42 -11.42
N THR A 95 15.74 1.42 -12.26
CA THR A 95 14.74 1.53 -13.34
C THR A 95 13.34 1.78 -12.76
N LEU A 96 12.96 1.01 -11.73
CA LEU A 96 11.65 1.15 -11.10
C LEU A 96 11.52 2.48 -10.33
N ARG A 97 12.61 3.02 -9.80
CA ARG A 97 12.63 4.37 -9.19
C ARG A 97 12.30 5.44 -10.23
N ILE A 98 12.93 5.39 -11.41
CA ILE A 98 12.66 6.33 -12.51
C ILE A 98 11.19 6.24 -12.95
N ASP A 99 10.66 5.03 -13.17
CA ASP A 99 9.25 4.83 -13.52
C ASP A 99 8.29 5.46 -12.51
N ILE A 100 8.60 5.33 -11.22
CA ILE A 100 7.80 5.92 -10.14
C ILE A 100 7.91 7.44 -10.17
N GLU A 101 9.11 8.00 -10.30
CA GLU A 101 9.31 9.45 -10.39
C GLU A 101 8.53 10.07 -11.56
N GLU A 102 8.54 9.42 -12.73
CA GLU A 102 7.75 9.84 -13.90
C GLU A 102 6.23 9.78 -13.63
N LEU A 103 5.75 8.71 -13.00
CA LEU A 103 4.35 8.60 -12.58
C LEU A 103 3.96 9.71 -11.60
N ILE A 104 4.88 10.07 -10.69
CA ILE A 104 4.67 11.15 -9.75
C ILE A 104 4.60 12.49 -10.50
N ALA A 105 5.54 12.76 -11.39
CA ALA A 105 5.59 13.99 -12.18
C ALA A 105 4.38 14.15 -13.13
N ALA A 106 3.79 13.05 -13.60
CA ALA A 106 2.65 13.07 -14.52
C ALA A 106 1.32 13.55 -13.91
N LEU A 107 1.26 13.80 -12.58
CA LEU A 107 0.03 14.23 -11.92
C LEU A 107 -0.28 15.71 -12.22
N PRO A 108 -1.47 16.05 -12.75
CA PRO A 108 -1.86 17.43 -12.98
C PRO A 108 -1.96 18.24 -11.67
N LYS A 109 -1.59 19.53 -11.72
CA LYS A 109 -1.63 20.45 -10.57
C LYS A 109 -2.97 20.48 -9.82
N ARG A 110 -4.09 20.32 -10.54
CA ARG A 110 -5.46 20.25 -9.97
C ARG A 110 -5.68 19.06 -9.04
N PHE A 111 -4.80 18.06 -9.07
CA PHE A 111 -4.84 16.88 -8.20
C PHE A 111 -3.66 16.86 -7.23
N HIS A 112 -2.84 17.91 -7.13
CA HIS A 112 -1.79 17.97 -6.12
C HIS A 112 -2.39 18.13 -4.73
N PHE A 113 -1.77 17.53 -3.71
CA PHE A 113 -2.23 17.70 -2.35
C PHE A 113 -1.92 19.13 -1.85
N ASN A 114 -2.97 19.88 -1.53
CA ASN A 114 -2.94 21.18 -0.85
C ASN A 114 -4.36 21.52 -0.34
N SER A 115 -4.48 22.54 0.50
CA SER A 115 -5.74 22.95 1.12
C SER A 115 -6.81 23.33 0.08
N ASP A 116 -6.43 24.01 -1.00
CA ASP A 116 -7.38 24.43 -2.05
C ASP A 116 -7.97 23.22 -2.78
N ASN A 117 -7.11 22.28 -3.19
CA ASN A 117 -7.52 21.07 -3.87
C ASN A 117 -8.30 20.12 -2.95
N MET A 118 -8.00 20.09 -1.64
CA MET A 118 -8.84 19.38 -0.68
C MET A 118 -10.27 19.94 -0.65
N PHE A 119 -10.44 21.26 -0.70
CA PHE A 119 -11.75 21.89 -0.77
C PHE A 119 -12.45 21.58 -2.11
N VAL A 120 -11.73 21.70 -3.23
CA VAL A 120 -12.27 21.39 -4.57
C VAL A 120 -12.73 19.95 -4.69
N HIS A 121 -11.99 18.99 -4.11
CA HIS A 121 -12.31 17.56 -4.19
C HIS A 121 -13.02 17.02 -2.95
N ARG A 122 -13.68 17.88 -2.14
CA ARG A 122 -14.36 17.48 -0.89
C ARG A 122 -15.30 16.29 -1.05
N ASP A 123 -16.02 16.20 -2.17
CA ASP A 123 -17.00 15.13 -2.44
C ASP A 123 -16.32 13.80 -2.81
N ARG A 124 -15.02 13.82 -3.10
CA ARG A 124 -14.19 12.66 -3.45
C ARG A 124 -12.94 12.56 -2.56
N LEU A 125 -13.01 13.13 -1.36
CA LEU A 125 -11.85 13.33 -0.50
C LEU A 125 -11.19 12.00 -0.09
N ILE A 126 -11.97 10.93 0.04
CA ILE A 126 -11.44 9.57 0.27
C ILE A 126 -10.50 9.13 -0.85
N THR A 127 -10.95 9.24 -2.11
CA THR A 127 -10.15 8.88 -3.29
C THR A 127 -8.93 9.78 -3.43
N PHE A 128 -9.11 11.08 -3.14
CA PHE A 128 -8.02 12.07 -3.18
C PHE A 128 -6.91 11.74 -2.18
N LEU A 129 -7.26 11.49 -0.92
CA LEU A 129 -6.29 11.12 0.11
C LEU A 129 -5.64 9.76 -0.20
N LEU A 130 -6.43 8.76 -0.63
CA LEU A 130 -5.90 7.45 -0.98
C LEU A 130 -4.85 7.53 -2.11
N LEU A 131 -5.09 8.35 -3.14
CA LEU A 131 -4.12 8.58 -4.21
C LEU A 131 -2.77 9.05 -3.67
N HIS A 132 -2.78 10.04 -2.78
CA HIS A 132 -1.55 10.59 -2.21
C HIS A 132 -0.86 9.62 -1.25
N VAL A 133 -1.63 8.92 -0.41
CA VAL A 133 -1.09 7.88 0.49
C VAL A 133 -0.41 6.76 -0.33
N MET A 134 -1.05 6.29 -1.40
CA MET A 134 -0.48 5.25 -2.26
C MET A 134 0.80 5.71 -2.98
N ARG A 135 0.87 6.98 -3.37
CA ARG A 135 2.07 7.56 -4.01
C ARG A 135 3.27 7.60 -3.06
N HIS A 136 3.08 8.02 -1.80
CA HIS A 136 4.14 7.91 -0.78
C HIS A 136 4.50 6.45 -0.48
N ASN A 137 3.51 5.55 -0.50
CA ASN A 137 3.76 4.13 -0.26
C ASN A 137 4.67 3.48 -1.32
N LEU A 138 4.67 3.96 -2.56
CA LEU A 138 5.60 3.47 -3.61
C LEU A 138 7.06 3.62 -3.18
N PHE A 139 7.44 4.81 -2.70
CA PHE A 139 8.80 5.07 -2.24
C PHE A 139 9.15 4.28 -0.98
N ILE A 140 8.18 4.07 -0.07
CA ILE A 140 8.39 3.20 1.09
C ILE A 140 8.70 1.75 0.66
N ILE A 141 7.97 1.22 -0.32
CA ILE A 141 8.20 -0.14 -0.85
C ILE A 141 9.58 -0.23 -1.52
N LEU A 142 9.95 0.76 -2.34
CA LEU A 142 11.28 0.81 -2.95
C LEU A 142 12.39 0.90 -1.92
N GLY A 143 12.23 1.76 -0.91
CA GLY A 143 13.20 1.91 0.16
C GLY A 143 13.41 0.61 0.92
N ARG A 144 12.33 -0.12 1.23
CA ARG A 144 12.42 -1.45 1.85
C ARG A 144 13.20 -2.44 0.97
N ALA A 145 12.89 -2.50 -0.32
CA ALA A 145 13.62 -3.37 -1.25
C ALA A 145 15.11 -2.98 -1.34
N GLY A 146 15.40 -1.68 -1.41
CA GLY A 146 16.76 -1.13 -1.40
C GLY A 146 17.54 -1.55 -0.16
N LEU A 147 16.95 -1.42 1.04
CA LEU A 147 17.60 -1.90 2.27
C LEU A 147 17.94 -3.39 2.20
N MET A 148 17.03 -4.23 1.70
CA MET A 148 17.28 -5.67 1.57
C MET A 148 18.40 -6.01 0.58
N ILE A 149 18.61 -5.17 -0.43
CA ILE A 149 19.67 -5.32 -1.43
C ILE A 149 21.00 -4.81 -0.86
N TYR A 150 21.02 -3.58 -0.34
CA TYR A 150 22.24 -2.91 0.12
C TYR A 150 22.86 -3.57 1.35
N GLN A 151 22.05 -4.17 2.23
CA GLN A 151 22.55 -4.98 3.35
C GLN A 151 23.37 -6.21 2.93
N ARG A 152 23.29 -6.62 1.66
CA ARG A 152 24.02 -7.77 1.11
C ARG A 152 25.29 -7.37 0.38
N ASP A 153 25.44 -6.08 0.07
CA ASP A 153 26.53 -5.55 -0.73
C ASP A 153 27.35 -4.58 0.14
N PRO A 154 28.54 -5.01 0.62
CA PRO A 154 29.41 -4.15 1.43
C PRO A 154 29.73 -2.81 0.78
N ALA A 155 29.73 -2.74 -0.56
CA ALA A 155 30.02 -1.51 -1.29
C ALA A 155 28.86 -0.50 -1.28
N LYS A 156 27.68 -0.89 -0.79
CA LYS A 156 26.47 -0.04 -0.75
C LYS A 156 25.94 0.21 0.65
N MET A 157 26.68 -0.21 1.68
CA MET A 157 26.28 -0.04 3.08
C MET A 157 26.14 1.43 3.48
N ASP A 158 26.91 2.31 2.85
CA ASP A 158 26.87 3.77 2.98
C ASP A 158 25.54 4.40 2.50
N LEU A 159 24.83 3.73 1.60
CA LEU A 159 23.51 4.18 1.12
C LEU A 159 22.38 3.92 2.12
N ILE A 160 22.58 3.01 3.08
CA ILE A 160 21.53 2.59 4.03
C ILE A 160 20.95 3.79 4.81
N PRO A 161 21.76 4.65 5.47
CA PRO A 161 21.21 5.81 6.19
C PRO A 161 20.32 6.70 5.33
N GLN A 162 20.75 7.01 4.10
CA GLN A 162 19.96 7.82 3.17
C GLN A 162 18.62 7.17 2.83
N VAL A 163 18.59 5.85 2.61
CA VAL A 163 17.34 5.13 2.34
C VAL A 163 16.40 5.19 3.54
N ARG A 164 16.91 5.05 4.77
CA ARG A 164 16.10 5.16 5.99
C ARG A 164 15.50 6.56 6.14
N GLN A 165 16.30 7.61 5.93
CA GLN A 165 15.83 9.00 5.92
C GLN A 165 14.75 9.22 4.85
N ASN A 166 14.95 8.72 3.64
CA ASN A 166 13.94 8.81 2.57
C ASN A 166 12.63 8.14 2.98
N ARG A 167 12.67 6.97 3.63
CA ARG A 167 11.46 6.30 4.13
C ARG A 167 10.74 7.12 5.20
N ILE A 168 11.46 7.74 6.13
CA ILE A 168 10.88 8.66 7.13
C ILE A 168 10.20 9.85 6.43
N SER A 169 10.87 10.45 5.44
CA SER A 169 10.35 11.59 4.66
C SER A 169 9.06 11.29 3.90
N HIS A 170 8.75 10.01 3.67
CA HIS A 170 7.50 9.56 3.05
C HIS A 170 6.47 9.01 4.04
N ALA A 171 6.89 8.53 5.21
CA ALA A 171 5.98 8.13 6.28
C ALA A 171 5.32 9.34 6.96
N LEU A 172 6.06 10.45 7.14
CA LEU A 172 5.54 11.69 7.71
C LEU A 172 4.35 12.27 6.92
N PRO A 173 4.43 12.45 5.58
CA PRO A 173 3.28 12.86 4.78
C PRO A 173 2.06 11.95 4.89
N ILE A 174 2.24 10.62 5.06
CA ILE A 174 1.11 9.71 5.27
C ILE A 174 0.39 10.06 6.58
N ALA A 175 1.12 10.35 7.65
CA ALA A 175 0.52 10.80 8.90
C ALA A 175 -0.26 12.12 8.74
N GLY A 176 0.30 13.08 7.99
CA GLY A 176 -0.37 14.32 7.65
C GLY A 176 -1.68 14.10 6.86
N LEU A 177 -1.64 13.28 5.82
CA LEU A 177 -2.82 12.93 5.00
C LEU A 177 -3.91 12.24 5.84
N VAL A 178 -3.50 11.33 6.74
CA VAL A 178 -4.42 10.66 7.66
C VAL A 178 -5.03 11.66 8.64
N SER A 179 -4.22 12.57 9.21
CA SER A 179 -4.68 13.63 10.10
C SER A 179 -5.74 14.51 9.44
N GLU A 180 -5.51 14.93 8.20
CA GLU A 180 -6.47 15.73 7.44
C GLU A 180 -7.78 14.98 7.17
N GLY A 181 -7.72 13.69 6.83
CA GLY A 181 -8.94 12.90 6.67
C GLY A 181 -9.70 12.66 7.98
N LEU A 182 -9.00 12.50 9.11
CA LEU A 182 -9.63 12.42 10.43
C LEU A 182 -10.34 13.73 10.78
N LYS A 183 -9.70 14.88 10.57
CA LYS A 183 -10.31 16.22 10.77
C LYS A 183 -11.54 16.42 9.89
N ALA A 184 -11.51 15.91 8.67
CA ALA A 184 -12.65 15.95 7.74
C ALA A 184 -13.76 14.92 8.07
N GLY A 185 -13.61 14.11 9.12
CA GLY A 185 -14.59 13.11 9.53
C GLY A 185 -14.70 11.91 8.58
N ILE A 186 -13.66 11.66 7.76
CA ILE A 186 -13.66 10.54 6.82
C ILE A 186 -13.65 9.20 7.54
N LYS A 187 -14.55 8.29 7.12
CA LYS A 187 -14.49 6.88 7.49
C LYS A 187 -13.60 6.12 6.53
N PHE A 188 -12.31 6.06 6.86
CA PHE A 188 -11.29 5.39 6.05
C PHE A 188 -11.59 3.90 5.80
N ASP A 189 -11.11 3.34 4.70
CA ASP A 189 -11.21 1.91 4.43
C ASP A 189 -10.00 1.13 5.04
N PRO A 190 -10.05 -0.21 5.09
CA PRO A 190 -8.96 -1.02 5.63
C PRO A 190 -7.58 -0.79 4.99
N GLN A 191 -7.51 -0.36 3.74
CA GLN A 191 -6.24 -0.09 3.05
C GLN A 191 -5.50 1.08 3.69
N ILE A 192 -6.21 2.14 4.09
CA ILE A 192 -5.62 3.23 4.86
C ILE A 192 -5.10 2.71 6.21
N GLY A 193 -5.82 1.79 6.87
CA GLY A 193 -5.35 1.15 8.09
C GLY A 193 -4.00 0.46 7.92
N VAL A 194 -3.80 -0.24 6.80
CA VAL A 194 -2.49 -0.85 6.45
C VAL A 194 -1.43 0.22 6.26
N HIS A 195 -1.70 1.24 5.44
CA HIS A 195 -0.73 2.30 5.17
C HIS A 195 -0.36 3.07 6.44
N SER A 196 -1.33 3.31 7.32
CA SER A 196 -1.11 3.94 8.62
C SER A 196 -0.21 3.10 9.51
N TYR A 197 -0.42 1.78 9.55
CA TYR A 197 0.42 0.86 10.30
C TYR A 197 1.86 0.84 9.75
N VAL A 198 2.04 0.76 8.42
CA VAL A 198 3.37 0.82 7.77
C VAL A 198 4.10 2.11 8.17
N ALA A 199 3.42 3.26 8.06
CA ALA A 199 4.02 4.54 8.39
C ALA A 199 4.37 4.63 9.88
N LEU A 200 3.49 4.14 10.75
CA LEU A 200 3.71 4.13 12.21
C LEU A 200 4.96 3.33 12.55
N GLU A 201 5.11 2.16 11.95
CA GLU A 201 6.29 1.34 12.11
C GLU A 201 7.56 2.06 11.66
N ILE A 202 7.54 2.71 10.50
CA ILE A 202 8.70 3.47 10.01
C ILE A 202 9.10 4.54 11.00
N LEU A 203 8.14 5.33 11.47
CA LEU A 203 8.39 6.43 12.41
C LEU A 203 8.84 5.93 13.79
N LEU A 204 8.50 4.70 14.18
CA LEU A 204 9.01 4.08 15.39
C LEU A 204 10.43 3.55 15.22
N PHE A 205 10.75 2.84 14.14
CA PHE A 205 12.00 2.08 14.08
C PHE A 205 13.11 2.77 13.28
N GLU A 206 12.80 3.43 12.17
CA GLU A 206 13.84 4.02 11.31
C GLU A 206 14.65 5.13 12.00
N PRO A 207 14.03 6.08 12.74
CA PRO A 207 14.80 7.10 13.48
C PRO A 207 15.74 6.50 14.53
N ARG A 208 15.31 5.44 15.23
CA ARG A 208 16.13 4.74 16.23
C ARG A 208 17.34 4.06 15.59
N ARG A 209 17.12 3.37 14.46
CA ARG A 209 18.18 2.72 13.69
C ARG A 209 19.17 3.72 13.08
N LEU A 210 18.73 4.94 12.79
CA LEU A 210 19.61 6.03 12.36
C LEU A 210 20.43 6.59 13.53
N ALA A 211 19.80 6.79 14.69
CA ALA A 211 20.48 7.27 15.90
C ALA A 211 21.62 6.35 16.39
N GLU A 212 21.56 5.06 16.06
CA GLU A 212 22.65 4.10 16.30
C GLU A 212 23.92 4.40 15.49
N VAL A 213 23.79 5.06 14.34
CA VAL A 213 24.88 5.34 13.39
C VAL A 213 25.24 6.83 13.36
N ASP A 214 24.27 7.71 13.58
CA ASP A 214 24.41 9.16 13.60
C ASP A 214 23.92 9.74 14.94
N PRO A 215 24.83 10.19 15.83
CA PRO A 215 24.48 10.77 17.13
C PRO A 215 23.65 12.06 17.06
N PHE A 216 23.58 12.73 15.92
CA PHE A 216 22.78 13.95 15.74
C PHE A 216 21.33 13.68 15.37
N THR A 217 20.99 12.43 15.03
CA THR A 217 19.61 12.04 14.76
C THR A 217 18.84 11.86 16.07
N ASP A 218 17.84 12.71 16.31
CA ASP A 218 16.93 12.57 17.45
C ASP A 218 15.75 11.62 17.11
N PRO A 219 15.68 10.41 17.67
CA PRO A 219 14.58 9.48 17.42
C PRO A 219 13.25 9.92 18.06
N LYS A 220 13.26 10.98 18.88
CA LYS A 220 12.10 11.56 19.56
C LYS A 220 11.81 12.99 19.08
N ALA A 221 12.30 13.36 17.90
CA ALA A 221 12.03 14.65 17.29
C ALA A 221 10.51 14.95 17.31
N PRO A 222 10.08 16.19 17.61
CA PRO A 222 8.67 16.52 17.80
C PRO A 222 7.77 16.11 16.64
N GLU A 223 8.22 16.32 15.40
CA GLU A 223 7.49 15.95 14.19
C GLU A 223 7.18 14.45 14.09
N LEU A 224 8.07 13.58 14.59
CA LEU A 224 7.87 12.13 14.61
C LEU A 224 6.84 11.75 15.66
N VAL A 225 6.96 12.34 16.85
CA VAL A 225 6.08 12.06 18.00
C VAL A 225 4.67 12.57 17.74
N GLU A 226 4.50 13.74 17.12
CA GLU A 226 3.21 14.32 16.75
C GLU A 226 2.49 13.53 15.65
N ALA A 227 3.24 12.88 14.75
CA ALA A 227 2.68 12.08 13.66
C ALA A 227 2.05 10.75 14.14
N ILE A 228 2.63 10.11 15.16
CA ILE A 228 2.22 8.78 15.65
C ILE A 228 0.74 8.72 16.09
N PRO A 229 0.21 9.67 16.90
CA PRO A 229 -1.19 9.67 17.32
C PRO A 229 -2.19 9.65 16.16
N HIS A 230 -1.92 10.38 15.08
CA HIS A 230 -2.81 10.42 13.92
C HIS A 230 -2.94 9.04 13.26
N LEU A 231 -1.80 8.37 13.06
CA LEU A 231 -1.75 7.03 12.47
C LEU A 231 -2.45 6.00 13.36
N LEU A 232 -2.14 6.02 14.66
CA LEU A 232 -2.71 5.12 15.64
C LEU A 232 -4.23 5.30 15.77
N THR A 233 -4.72 6.54 15.71
CA THR A 233 -6.16 6.85 15.74
C THR A 233 -6.89 6.24 14.55
N ALA A 234 -6.36 6.38 13.34
CA ALA A 234 -6.95 5.75 12.16
C ALA A 234 -6.97 4.21 12.25
N ILE A 235 -5.87 3.60 12.75
CA ILE A 235 -5.80 2.15 12.97
C ILE A 235 -6.86 1.70 13.98
N ARG A 236 -7.01 2.40 15.12
CA ARG A 236 -8.04 2.14 16.15
C ARG A 236 -9.45 2.19 15.57
N GLU A 237 -9.79 3.25 14.85
CA GLU A 237 -11.13 3.42 14.26
C GLU A 237 -11.48 2.30 13.27
N ILE A 238 -10.50 1.86 12.47
CA ILE A 238 -10.70 0.81 11.47
C ILE A 238 -10.73 -0.58 12.11
N ALA A 239 -9.95 -0.82 13.17
CA ALA A 239 -9.90 -2.09 13.88
C ALA A 239 -11.28 -2.55 14.39
N SER A 240 -12.13 -1.61 14.81
CA SER A 240 -13.50 -1.89 15.26
C SER A 240 -14.41 -2.55 14.20
N ARG A 241 -14.06 -2.42 12.91
CA ARG A 241 -14.88 -2.84 11.76
C ARG A 241 -14.15 -3.75 10.78
N SER A 242 -12.87 -4.03 11.01
CA SER A 242 -12.05 -4.90 10.16
C SER A 242 -11.20 -5.82 11.02
N GLU A 243 -11.51 -7.11 10.98
CA GLU A 243 -10.74 -8.13 11.69
C GLU A 243 -9.26 -8.12 11.30
N PHE A 244 -8.98 -7.89 10.02
CA PHE A 244 -7.62 -7.78 9.51
C PHE A 244 -6.85 -6.61 10.14
N VAL A 245 -7.47 -5.43 10.25
CA VAL A 245 -6.83 -4.25 10.87
C VAL A 245 -6.80 -4.35 12.40
N ARG A 246 -7.73 -5.08 13.02
CA ARG A 246 -7.70 -5.36 14.47
C ARG A 246 -6.38 -6.05 14.89
N GLN A 247 -5.86 -6.95 14.07
CA GLN A 247 -4.56 -7.58 14.34
C GLN A 247 -3.40 -6.58 14.21
N LEU A 248 -3.42 -5.74 13.16
CA LEU A 248 -2.44 -4.67 12.99
C LEU A 248 -2.48 -3.65 14.15
N TYR A 249 -3.66 -3.41 14.72
CA TYR A 249 -3.85 -2.58 15.89
C TYR A 249 -3.15 -3.15 17.13
N VAL A 250 -3.35 -4.44 17.44
CA VAL A 250 -2.66 -5.10 18.56
C VAL A 250 -1.13 -5.08 18.36
N GLU A 251 -0.66 -5.32 17.14
CA GLU A 251 0.77 -5.25 16.82
C GLU A 251 1.31 -3.81 16.92
N ALA A 252 0.54 -2.79 16.51
CA ALA A 252 0.93 -1.39 16.67
C ALA A 252 1.11 -1.03 18.15
N ILE A 253 0.19 -1.47 19.01
CA ILE A 253 0.28 -1.27 20.47
C ILE A 253 1.55 -1.95 21.03
N HIS A 254 1.81 -3.20 20.63
CA HIS A 254 3.01 -3.92 21.02
C HIS A 254 4.29 -3.12 20.69
N ARG A 255 4.36 -2.59 19.47
CA ARG A 255 5.51 -1.81 18.99
C ARG A 255 5.67 -0.48 19.71
N LEU A 256 4.57 0.20 20.01
CA LEU A 256 4.57 1.42 20.82
C LEU A 256 5.10 1.16 22.22
N LEU A 257 4.72 0.04 22.85
CA LEU A 257 5.26 -0.38 24.16
C LEU A 257 6.77 -0.64 24.08
N HIS A 258 7.22 -1.36 23.05
CA HIS A 258 8.65 -1.64 22.84
C HIS A 258 9.47 -0.37 22.56
N CYS A 259 8.84 0.68 22.06
CA CYS A 259 9.49 1.94 21.70
C CYS A 259 9.35 3.04 22.77
N ASP A 260 8.95 2.71 24.00
CA ASP A 260 8.72 3.67 25.11
C ASP A 260 7.65 4.74 24.81
N CYS A 261 6.72 4.44 23.91
CA CYS A 261 5.61 5.32 23.52
C CYS A 261 4.31 5.02 24.30
N MET A 262 4.42 4.46 25.50
CA MET A 262 3.26 4.07 26.33
C MET A 262 2.33 5.25 26.65
N HIS A 263 2.86 6.46 26.76
CA HIS A 263 2.09 7.68 27.02
C HIS A 263 1.07 8.03 25.92
N LEU A 264 1.18 7.42 24.73
CA LEU A 264 0.23 7.58 23.61
C LEU A 264 -0.91 6.55 23.64
N LEU A 265 -0.85 5.60 24.58
CA LEU A 265 -1.82 4.50 24.72
C LEU A 265 -2.89 4.86 25.76
N THR A 266 -4.11 4.44 25.48
CA THR A 266 -5.27 4.51 26.37
C THR A 266 -5.45 3.19 27.11
N ASN A 267 -6.27 3.19 28.16
CA ASN A 267 -6.64 1.95 28.87
C ASN A 267 -7.29 0.90 27.95
N ASN A 268 -8.03 1.35 26.93
CA ASN A 268 -8.66 0.47 25.95
C ASN A 268 -7.60 -0.21 25.06
N ASP A 269 -6.52 0.48 24.71
CA ASP A 269 -5.39 -0.12 23.98
C ASP A 269 -4.73 -1.22 24.80
N LEU A 270 -4.48 -0.94 26.09
CA LEU A 270 -3.86 -1.90 27.00
C LEU A 270 -4.78 -3.10 27.28
N ALA A 271 -6.10 -2.91 27.28
CA ALA A 271 -7.07 -4.01 27.39
C ALA A 271 -7.07 -4.87 26.13
N ALA A 272 -7.21 -4.24 24.94
CA ALA A 272 -7.18 -4.95 23.66
C ALA A 272 -5.88 -5.75 23.46
N PHE A 273 -4.75 -5.18 23.88
CA PHE A 273 -3.49 -5.91 23.91
C PHE A 273 -3.57 -7.13 24.81
N ARG A 274 -3.97 -6.99 26.09
CA ARG A 274 -4.03 -8.11 27.05
C ARG A 274 -4.97 -9.23 26.62
N ASP A 275 -6.12 -8.91 26.06
CA ASP A 275 -7.14 -9.89 25.66
C ASP A 275 -6.73 -10.71 24.43
N GLU A 276 -5.91 -10.13 23.55
CA GLU A 276 -5.51 -10.74 22.27
C GLU A 276 -4.05 -11.21 22.24
N HIS A 277 -3.26 -10.96 23.29
CA HIS A 277 -1.83 -11.28 23.32
C HIS A 277 -1.53 -12.76 23.54
N GLN A 278 -1.57 -13.55 22.46
CA GLN A 278 -0.75 -14.74 22.31
C GLN A 278 0.30 -14.47 21.21
N LEU A 279 1.40 -13.77 21.55
CA LEU A 279 2.48 -13.52 20.59
C LEU A 279 3.60 -14.58 20.66
N VAL A 280 3.63 -15.53 19.71
CA VAL A 280 4.81 -16.37 19.40
C VAL A 280 5.58 -15.79 18.21
N GLY A 281 6.80 -15.31 18.44
CA GLY A 281 7.75 -14.89 17.40
C GLY A 281 8.26 -13.46 17.62
N GLN A 282 9.41 -13.35 18.29
CA GLN A 282 10.22 -12.15 18.41
C GLN A 282 11.07 -12.00 17.15
N ASP A 283 11.01 -10.86 16.48
CA ASP A 283 12.19 -10.34 15.78
C ASP A 283 12.13 -8.80 15.71
N ALA A 284 13.30 -8.16 15.83
CA ALA A 284 13.50 -6.71 15.77
C ALA A 284 13.48 -6.15 14.33
N ALA A 285 13.23 -7.04 13.35
CA ALA A 285 13.12 -6.71 11.95
C ALA A 285 11.82 -5.96 11.63
N GLU A 286 11.88 -5.11 10.60
CA GLU A 286 10.70 -4.46 10.02
C GLU A 286 9.66 -5.52 9.60
N TYR A 287 8.40 -5.31 10.00
CA TYR A 287 7.26 -6.17 9.78
C TYR A 287 7.10 -6.48 8.30
N ASP A 288 7.10 -7.77 8.00
CA ASP A 288 6.66 -8.24 6.72
C ASP A 288 5.15 -8.54 6.77
N PHE A 289 4.35 -7.83 5.97
CA PHE A 289 2.92 -8.16 5.80
C PHE A 289 2.69 -9.58 5.25
N ARG A 290 3.74 -10.25 4.77
CA ARG A 290 3.72 -11.69 4.42
C ARG A 290 3.91 -12.60 5.64
N ASP A 291 4.61 -12.12 6.66
CA ASP A 291 4.77 -12.78 7.97
C ASP A 291 3.62 -12.46 8.92
N PHE A 292 2.64 -11.68 8.45
CA PHE A 292 1.33 -11.55 9.07
C PHE A 292 0.85 -12.96 9.44
N ARG A 293 0.75 -13.23 10.75
CA ARG A 293 0.48 -14.59 11.25
C ARG A 293 -0.77 -15.19 10.66
N TRP A 294 -1.75 -14.37 10.26
CA TRP A 294 -2.90 -14.85 9.51
C TRP A 294 -2.56 -15.26 8.07
N ALA A 295 -1.67 -14.60 7.32
CA ALA A 295 -1.25 -15.15 6.02
C ALA A 295 -0.60 -16.54 6.19
N LYS A 296 0.06 -16.81 7.32
CA LYS A 296 0.59 -18.13 7.68
C LYS A 296 -0.52 -19.08 8.20
N VAL A 297 -1.40 -18.63 9.09
CA VAL A 297 -2.53 -19.40 9.67
C VAL A 297 -3.62 -19.67 8.63
N GLU A 298 -3.89 -18.76 7.72
CA GLU A 298 -4.77 -18.88 6.56
C GLU A 298 -4.14 -19.77 5.49
N ARG A 299 -2.81 -19.67 5.24
CA ARG A 299 -2.09 -20.67 4.44
C ARG A 299 -2.19 -22.06 5.08
N LEU A 300 -2.12 -22.16 6.40
CA LEU A 300 -2.31 -23.42 7.15
C LEU A 300 -3.77 -23.88 7.12
N ARG A 301 -4.76 -23.00 7.24
CA ARG A 301 -6.20 -23.32 7.13
C ARG A 301 -6.53 -23.80 5.72
N ARG A 302 -6.07 -23.10 4.68
CA ARG A 302 -6.23 -23.48 3.27
C ARG A 302 -5.44 -24.74 2.90
N GLY A 303 -4.24 -24.91 3.47
CA GLY A 303 -3.41 -26.10 3.31
C GLY A 303 -3.98 -27.34 4.02
N ALA A 304 -4.64 -27.15 5.17
CA ALA A 304 -5.38 -28.21 5.86
C ALA A 304 -6.62 -28.63 5.06
N SER A 305 -7.33 -27.70 4.42
CA SER A 305 -8.43 -28.03 3.49
C SER A 305 -7.97 -28.73 2.21
N SER A 306 -6.71 -28.55 1.79
CA SER A 306 -6.11 -29.22 0.63
C SER A 306 -5.64 -30.65 0.91
N ARG A 307 -5.57 -31.09 2.18
CA ARG A 307 -5.24 -32.47 2.58
C ARG A 307 -6.46 -33.30 2.97
N ALA A 308 -7.66 -32.74 2.80
CA ALA A 308 -8.94 -33.39 3.11
C ALA A 308 -9.79 -33.67 1.85
N LEU A 309 -9.14 -33.95 0.72
CA LEU A 309 -9.72 -34.58 -0.47
C LEU A 309 -8.80 -35.71 -0.94
#